data_AF-A0A5B0EIP7-F1
#
_entry.id   AF-A0A5B0EIP7-F1
#
_cell.length_a   1.000
_cell.length_b   1.000
_cell.length_c   1.000
_cell.angle_alpha   90.00
_cell.angle_beta   90.00
_cell.angle_gamma   90.00
#
_symmetry.space_group_name_H-M   'P 1'
#
loop_
_entity.id
_entity.type
_entity.pdbx_description
1 polymer ?
#
loop_
_entity_poly.entity_id
_entity_poly.type
_entity_poly.pdbx_seq_one_letter_code
_entity_poly.pdbx_strand_id
1 'polypeptide(L)'
;MNQIIQLSATELAAKLRAGEITSVEAVQAHLDRIAEIDGGDRGVHAFLHVNTDEALAVAAEVDAIRAAGGAEAEALHPLAGVPIAIKDLIVTKGQPTTAASKMLEGWMSPYDATVISKIRAAKLPMLGKTNLDEFAMGSSTEHSAYGPTRNPWDLDRIPGGSGGGSAAAVASFEAPLALGTDTGGSIRQPGAVTGTVGVKPTYGGVSRYGAIAMASSLDQIGPVARTVLDSAYLHELIGGHDPADSTSLNEPVPALIAAAEQGATGDMTGVRVGVIKELQGEGYEAGVQARFDESLEALRAAGAEIVEVSCPNFKYALAAYYLIMPSEVSSNLAKFDGVRFGTRVLPEEGPLTIERVMGATRAAGFGEEVKRRIILGTYALSAGYYDAYYGSAQKVRTLIQRDFDAAFALADVLISPTSPNVAFELGSKIDDPLSMYLNDVATIPANMAGIPGITVPGGLSEGLPVGIQFLAPAREDARLYRVGAALEKLLEDSWGGRLLDQAPELSATTTGGVA
;
A
#
# COMPACT_ATOMS: atom_id res chain seq x y z
N MET A 1 3.38 -25.95 -8.72
CA MET A 1 2.89 -24.87 -7.84
C MET A 1 1.93 -25.45 -6.80
N ASN A 2 2.03 -25.06 -5.53
CA ASN A 2 1.15 -25.51 -4.45
C ASN A 2 -0.24 -24.86 -4.62
N GLN A 3 -1.32 -25.64 -4.66
CA GLN A 3 -2.69 -25.09 -4.85
C GLN A 3 -3.13 -24.20 -3.69
N ILE A 4 -2.54 -24.35 -2.50
CA ILE A 4 -2.92 -23.58 -1.30
C ILE A 4 -2.60 -22.10 -1.47
N ILE A 5 -1.41 -21.75 -1.96
CA ILE A 5 -0.97 -20.34 -2.06
C ILE A 5 -1.76 -19.53 -3.11
N GLN A 6 -2.42 -20.21 -4.05
CA GLN A 6 -3.24 -19.59 -5.10
C GLN A 6 -4.66 -19.22 -4.64
N LEU A 7 -5.13 -19.78 -3.52
CA LEU A 7 -6.43 -19.42 -2.95
C LEU A 7 -6.44 -17.95 -2.53
N SER A 8 -7.52 -17.23 -2.79
CA SER A 8 -7.76 -15.92 -2.18
C SER A 8 -7.82 -16.05 -0.64
N ALA A 9 -7.67 -14.93 0.08
CA ALA A 9 -7.73 -14.93 1.54
C ALA A 9 -9.08 -15.46 2.05
N THR A 10 -10.17 -15.09 1.38
CA THR A 10 -11.53 -15.53 1.71
C THR A 10 -11.79 -17.00 1.36
N GLU A 11 -11.28 -17.51 0.23
CA GLU A 11 -11.33 -18.95 -0.10
C GLU A 11 -10.51 -19.79 0.89
N LEU A 12 -9.30 -19.33 1.23
CA LEU A 12 -8.46 -19.97 2.22
C LEU A 12 -9.15 -19.99 3.57
N ALA A 13 -9.70 -18.86 4.02
CA ALA A 13 -10.48 -18.78 5.25
C ALA A 13 -11.68 -19.75 5.28
N ALA A 14 -12.38 -19.93 4.15
CA ALA A 14 -13.47 -20.87 4.04
C ALA A 14 -13.00 -22.33 4.22
N LYS A 15 -11.88 -22.71 3.58
CA LYS A 15 -11.28 -24.05 3.72
C LYS A 15 -10.74 -24.33 5.13
N LEU A 16 -10.15 -23.32 5.78
CA LEU A 16 -9.75 -23.39 7.19
C LEU A 16 -10.96 -23.62 8.11
N ARG A 17 -12.07 -22.91 7.88
CA ARG A 17 -13.31 -23.11 8.65
C ARG A 17 -13.93 -24.48 8.43
N ALA A 18 -13.85 -25.01 7.21
CA ALA A 18 -14.35 -26.33 6.86
C ALA A 18 -13.45 -27.48 7.37
N GLY A 19 -12.24 -27.18 7.84
CA GLY A 19 -11.25 -28.20 8.24
C GLY A 19 -10.65 -28.96 7.05
N GLU A 20 -10.73 -28.42 5.84
CA GLU A 20 -10.14 -29.00 4.62
C GLU A 20 -8.63 -28.74 4.55
N ILE A 21 -8.18 -27.65 5.16
CA ILE A 21 -6.78 -27.21 5.27
C ILE A 21 -6.60 -26.71 6.72
N THR A 22 -5.43 -26.95 7.31
CA THR A 22 -5.04 -26.37 8.61
C THR A 22 -4.31 -25.03 8.42
N SER A 23 -4.36 -24.15 9.41
CA SER A 23 -3.63 -22.88 9.37
C SER A 23 -2.12 -23.12 9.29
N VAL A 24 -1.60 -24.17 9.96
CA VAL A 24 -0.19 -24.54 9.86
C VAL A 24 0.19 -24.92 8.43
N GLU A 25 -0.62 -25.74 7.74
CA GLU A 25 -0.39 -26.08 6.33
C GLU A 25 -0.40 -24.84 5.43
N ALA A 26 -1.34 -23.91 5.67
CA ALA A 26 -1.44 -22.68 4.92
C ALA A 26 -0.23 -21.76 5.13
N VAL A 27 0.16 -21.53 6.38
CA VAL A 27 1.33 -20.70 6.72
C VAL A 27 2.61 -21.32 6.18
N GLN A 28 2.79 -22.63 6.35
CA GLN A 28 3.96 -23.34 5.83
C GLN A 28 4.04 -23.22 4.30
N ALA A 29 2.94 -23.38 3.59
CA ALA A 29 2.91 -23.24 2.13
C ALA A 29 3.38 -21.85 1.65
N HIS A 30 3.00 -20.79 2.35
CA HIS A 30 3.44 -19.42 2.06
C HIS A 30 4.91 -19.18 2.45
N LEU A 31 5.37 -19.71 3.60
CA LEU A 31 6.78 -19.65 3.99
C LEU A 31 7.69 -20.40 3.01
N ASP A 32 7.26 -21.56 2.52
CA ASP A 32 7.97 -22.33 1.50
C ASP A 32 8.07 -21.53 0.20
N ARG A 33 7.00 -20.81 -0.18
CA ARG A 33 7.01 -19.91 -1.34
C ARG A 33 8.01 -18.77 -1.17
N ILE A 34 8.03 -18.11 -0.01
CA ILE A 34 9.02 -17.06 0.29
C ILE A 34 10.44 -17.62 0.15
N ALA A 35 10.71 -18.79 0.75
CA ALA A 35 12.02 -19.43 0.66
C ALA A 35 12.42 -19.82 -0.78
N GLU A 36 11.44 -20.12 -1.63
CA GLU A 36 11.66 -20.49 -3.03
C GLU A 36 12.07 -19.28 -3.89
N ILE A 37 11.40 -18.12 -3.75
CA ILE A 37 11.48 -17.04 -4.76
C ILE A 37 11.91 -15.68 -4.25
N ASP A 38 11.96 -15.45 -2.94
CA ASP A 38 12.24 -14.10 -2.42
C ASP A 38 13.74 -13.75 -2.46
N GLY A 39 14.60 -14.72 -2.15
CA GLY A 39 16.04 -14.52 -1.94
C GLY A 39 16.92 -14.68 -3.20
N GLY A 40 18.23 -14.55 -3.03
CA GLY A 40 19.21 -14.71 -4.12
C GLY A 40 19.26 -13.56 -5.13
N ASP A 41 20.20 -13.64 -6.08
CA ASP A 41 20.55 -12.51 -6.97
C ASP A 41 19.39 -11.99 -7.85
N ARG A 42 18.43 -12.88 -8.15
CA ARG A 42 17.24 -12.57 -8.96
C ARG A 42 15.91 -12.82 -8.22
N GLY A 43 15.92 -12.96 -6.89
CA GLY A 43 14.69 -13.11 -6.12
C GLY A 43 13.83 -11.85 -6.12
N VAL A 44 12.56 -12.00 -5.76
CA VAL A 44 11.60 -10.89 -5.70
C VAL A 44 12.03 -9.85 -4.66
N HIS A 45 12.63 -10.27 -3.56
CA HIS A 45 13.10 -9.42 -2.47
C HIS A 45 11.99 -8.51 -1.91
N ALA A 46 10.81 -9.11 -1.72
CA ALA A 46 9.64 -8.53 -1.09
C ALA A 46 9.75 -8.47 0.43
N PHE A 47 10.51 -9.35 1.10
CA PHE A 47 10.67 -9.34 2.56
C PHE A 47 12.02 -8.81 3.02
N LEU A 48 12.00 -8.02 4.11
CA LEU A 48 13.19 -7.63 4.89
C LEU A 48 13.38 -8.52 6.11
N HIS A 49 12.31 -9.14 6.60
CA HIS A 49 12.33 -10.04 7.74
C HIS A 49 11.21 -11.08 7.58
N VAL A 50 11.54 -12.35 7.78
CA VAL A 50 10.57 -13.46 7.78
C VAL A 50 10.39 -13.95 9.22
N ASN A 51 9.13 -14.09 9.65
CA ASN A 51 8.73 -14.33 11.03
C ASN A 51 8.16 -15.76 11.22
N THR A 52 8.95 -16.76 10.83
CA THR A 52 8.54 -18.18 10.78
C THR A 52 7.97 -18.69 12.10
N ASP A 53 8.70 -18.53 13.20
CA ASP A 53 8.37 -19.17 14.47
C ASP A 53 7.05 -18.66 15.06
N GLU A 54 6.86 -17.32 15.10
CA GLU A 54 5.62 -16.74 15.61
C GLU A 54 4.45 -16.99 14.66
N ALA A 55 4.65 -16.95 13.34
CA ALA A 55 3.58 -17.24 12.38
C ALA A 55 3.05 -18.67 12.55
N LEU A 56 3.93 -19.66 12.64
CA LEU A 56 3.55 -21.06 12.84
C LEU A 56 2.93 -21.30 14.24
N ALA A 57 3.40 -20.59 15.27
CA ALA A 57 2.81 -20.68 16.60
C ALA A 57 1.36 -20.17 16.64
N VAL A 58 1.09 -19.01 16.02
CA VAL A 58 -0.28 -18.47 15.90
C VAL A 58 -1.16 -19.41 15.07
N ALA A 59 -0.64 -19.97 13.99
CA ALA A 59 -1.36 -20.93 13.16
C ALA A 59 -1.76 -22.19 13.96
N ALA A 60 -0.82 -22.77 14.69
CA ALA A 60 -1.07 -23.92 15.55
C ALA A 60 -2.10 -23.62 16.66
N GLU A 61 -2.08 -22.40 17.20
CA GLU A 61 -3.09 -21.95 18.17
C GLU A 61 -4.49 -21.92 17.55
N VAL A 62 -4.64 -21.35 16.35
CA VAL A 62 -5.92 -21.32 15.62
C VAL A 62 -6.42 -22.73 15.34
N ASP A 63 -5.55 -23.63 14.89
CA ASP A 63 -5.91 -25.02 14.61
C ASP A 63 -6.37 -25.75 15.87
N ALA A 64 -5.68 -25.54 17.01
CA ALA A 64 -6.07 -26.11 18.30
C ALA A 64 -7.44 -25.60 18.77
N ILE A 65 -7.71 -24.30 18.63
CA ILE A 65 -9.01 -23.70 18.96
C ILE A 65 -10.11 -24.32 18.09
N ARG A 66 -9.89 -24.42 16.77
CA ARG A 66 -10.86 -25.03 15.84
C ARG A 66 -11.14 -26.50 16.17
N ALA A 67 -10.10 -27.27 16.47
CA ALA A 67 -10.21 -28.68 16.81
C ALA A 67 -10.95 -28.92 18.15
N ALA A 68 -10.78 -28.02 19.12
CA ALA A 68 -11.50 -28.07 20.40
C ALA A 68 -13.00 -27.76 20.24
N GLY A 69 -13.37 -26.93 19.25
CA GLY A 69 -14.74 -26.53 18.98
C GLY A 69 -15.36 -25.62 20.06
N GLY A 70 -16.68 -25.46 20.01
CA GLY A 70 -17.44 -24.66 20.99
C GLY A 70 -17.31 -23.15 20.79
N ALA A 71 -17.69 -22.38 21.83
CA ALA A 71 -17.86 -20.92 21.73
C ALA A 71 -16.58 -20.17 21.35
N GLU A 72 -15.39 -20.67 21.72
CA GLU A 72 -14.12 -20.04 21.34
C GLU A 72 -13.83 -20.21 19.85
N ALA A 73 -14.09 -21.40 19.29
CA ALA A 73 -13.98 -21.65 17.86
C ALA A 73 -15.00 -20.84 17.05
N GLU A 74 -16.23 -20.69 17.57
CA GLU A 74 -17.29 -19.87 16.97
C GLU A 74 -16.97 -18.37 17.02
N ALA A 75 -16.21 -17.91 18.01
CA ALA A 75 -15.81 -16.52 18.19
C ALA A 75 -14.56 -16.12 17.38
N LEU A 76 -13.87 -17.05 16.73
CA LEU A 76 -12.73 -16.74 15.87
C LEU A 76 -13.16 -15.76 14.76
N HIS A 77 -12.30 -14.77 14.50
CA HIS A 77 -12.49 -13.86 13.38
C HIS A 77 -12.61 -14.63 12.06
N PRO A 78 -13.42 -14.18 11.06
CA PRO A 78 -13.57 -14.87 9.79
C PRO A 78 -12.26 -15.18 9.06
N LEU A 79 -11.23 -14.34 9.23
CA LEU A 79 -9.87 -14.50 8.69
C LEU A 79 -8.88 -15.21 9.65
N ALA A 80 -9.31 -15.72 10.80
CA ALA A 80 -8.40 -16.38 11.75
C ALA A 80 -7.68 -17.56 11.10
N GLY A 81 -6.35 -17.54 11.16
CA GLY A 81 -5.45 -18.52 10.55
C GLY A 81 -4.98 -18.18 9.13
N VAL A 82 -5.48 -17.10 8.51
CA VAL A 82 -5.00 -16.63 7.19
C VAL A 82 -3.69 -15.83 7.37
N PRO A 83 -2.60 -16.16 6.65
CA PRO A 83 -1.34 -15.44 6.77
C PRO A 83 -1.40 -14.02 6.18
N ILE A 84 -0.59 -13.11 6.74
CA ILE A 84 -0.51 -11.71 6.29
C ILE A 84 0.93 -11.18 6.33
N ALA A 85 1.31 -10.37 5.35
CA ALA A 85 2.58 -9.66 5.31
C ALA A 85 2.43 -8.18 5.74
N ILE A 86 3.43 -7.61 6.41
CA ILE A 86 3.31 -6.27 7.02
C ILE A 86 4.38 -5.34 6.46
N LYS A 87 4.04 -4.19 5.86
CA LYS A 87 5.05 -3.19 5.45
C LYS A 87 5.95 -2.79 6.60
N ASP A 88 7.27 -2.75 6.37
CA ASP A 88 8.29 -2.48 7.40
C ASP A 88 8.33 -1.01 7.89
N LEU A 89 7.25 -0.27 7.67
CA LEU A 89 6.96 1.05 8.25
C LEU A 89 6.02 0.96 9.46
N ILE A 90 5.38 -0.19 9.66
CA ILE A 90 4.42 -0.45 10.74
C ILE A 90 5.17 -1.15 11.87
N VAL A 91 5.16 -0.56 13.06
CA VAL A 91 5.89 -1.08 14.20
C VAL A 91 5.21 -2.32 14.78
N THR A 92 6.02 -3.35 14.98
CA THR A 92 5.57 -4.66 15.45
C THR A 92 6.48 -5.10 16.59
N LYS A 93 5.92 -5.34 17.77
CA LYS A 93 6.65 -5.88 18.91
C LYS A 93 7.10 -7.30 18.59
N GLY A 94 8.37 -7.59 18.87
CA GLY A 94 8.97 -8.90 18.61
C GLY A 94 9.56 -9.05 17.20
N GLN A 95 9.37 -8.07 16.31
CA GLN A 95 9.95 -8.06 14.95
C GLN A 95 10.73 -6.74 14.73
N PRO A 96 11.77 -6.72 13.87
CA PRO A 96 12.43 -5.49 13.50
C PRO A 96 11.48 -4.54 12.78
N THR A 97 11.73 -3.23 12.88
CA THR A 97 11.04 -2.23 12.04
C THR A 97 12.04 -1.20 11.54
N THR A 98 12.53 -1.38 10.32
CA THR A 98 13.68 -0.61 9.81
C THR A 98 13.26 0.58 8.94
N ALA A 99 12.00 0.63 8.49
CA ALA A 99 11.57 1.55 7.44
C ALA A 99 12.47 1.49 6.19
N ALA A 100 13.03 0.31 5.89
CA ALA A 100 14.05 0.09 4.87
C ALA A 100 15.26 1.03 4.97
N SER A 101 15.63 1.47 6.18
CA SER A 101 16.69 2.45 6.42
C SER A 101 17.78 1.91 7.36
N LYS A 102 19.04 2.26 7.06
CA LYS A 102 20.17 2.04 7.97
C LYS A 102 20.06 2.86 9.25
N MET A 103 19.21 3.89 9.28
CA MET A 103 18.91 4.64 10.51
C MET A 103 18.24 3.78 11.59
N LEU A 104 17.47 2.76 11.20
CA LEU A 104 16.71 1.90 12.09
C LEU A 104 17.09 0.42 11.93
N GLU A 105 18.28 0.15 11.38
CA GLU A 105 18.79 -1.22 11.24
C GLU A 105 18.82 -1.94 12.60
N GLY A 106 18.16 -3.09 12.68
CA GLY A 106 18.03 -3.88 13.90
C GLY A 106 17.14 -3.26 14.99
N TRP A 107 16.45 -2.15 14.74
CA TRP A 107 15.57 -1.56 15.75
C TRP A 107 14.33 -2.44 15.99
N MET A 108 14.13 -2.83 17.25
CA MET A 108 12.97 -3.58 17.72
C MET A 108 12.00 -2.63 18.42
N SER A 109 10.76 -2.57 17.97
CA SER A 109 9.75 -1.70 18.60
C SER A 109 9.37 -2.21 19.99
N PRO A 110 9.26 -1.32 21.01
CA PRO A 110 8.77 -1.71 22.33
C PRO A 110 7.23 -1.86 22.42
N TYR A 111 6.50 -1.55 21.34
CA TYR A 111 5.04 -1.60 21.28
C TYR A 111 4.55 -2.02 19.88
N ASP A 112 3.29 -2.49 19.82
CA ASP A 112 2.59 -2.77 18.57
C ASP A 112 1.86 -1.52 18.07
N ALA A 113 1.84 -1.34 16.75
CA ALA A 113 0.86 -0.44 16.12
C ALA A 113 -0.58 -0.92 16.39
N THR A 114 -1.55 -0.02 16.29
CA THR A 114 -2.95 -0.36 16.55
C THR A 114 -3.45 -1.42 15.58
N VAL A 115 -3.09 -1.32 14.29
CA VAL A 115 -3.44 -2.34 13.28
C VAL A 115 -2.84 -3.71 13.59
N ILE A 116 -1.63 -3.75 14.18
CA ILE A 116 -0.99 -5.01 14.60
C ILE A 116 -1.73 -5.60 15.80
N SER A 117 -2.13 -4.77 16.76
CA SER A 117 -2.95 -5.25 17.89
C SER A 117 -4.28 -5.86 17.43
N LYS A 118 -4.93 -5.27 16.42
CA LYS A 118 -6.14 -5.83 15.80
C LYS A 118 -5.88 -7.14 15.06
N ILE A 119 -4.81 -7.22 14.28
CA ILE A 119 -4.38 -8.45 13.58
C ILE A 119 -4.09 -9.59 14.55
N ARG A 120 -3.39 -9.31 15.65
CA ARG A 120 -3.11 -10.28 16.72
C ARG A 120 -4.40 -10.78 17.39
N ALA A 121 -5.33 -9.87 17.69
CA ALA A 121 -6.62 -10.23 18.27
C ALA A 121 -7.46 -11.10 17.33
N ALA A 122 -7.39 -10.86 16.02
CA ALA A 122 -8.04 -11.68 14.99
C ALA A 122 -7.29 -12.98 14.66
N LYS A 123 -6.12 -13.22 15.26
CA LYS A 123 -5.29 -14.42 15.08
C LYS A 123 -4.90 -14.67 13.61
N LEU A 124 -4.46 -13.64 12.90
CA LEU A 124 -3.81 -13.79 11.59
C LEU A 124 -2.29 -13.99 11.79
N PRO A 125 -1.71 -15.12 11.33
CA PRO A 125 -0.27 -15.33 11.33
C PRO A 125 0.49 -14.27 10.51
N MET A 126 1.38 -13.50 11.14
CA MET A 126 2.18 -12.50 10.43
C MET A 126 3.45 -13.14 9.85
N LEU A 127 3.53 -13.23 8.52
CA LEU A 127 4.64 -13.86 7.80
C LEU A 127 5.96 -13.08 7.94
N GLY A 128 5.90 -11.78 8.18
CA GLY A 128 7.10 -10.94 8.32
C GLY A 128 6.91 -9.51 7.87
N LYS A 129 8.04 -8.83 7.66
CA LYS A 129 8.12 -7.41 7.29
C LYS A 129 8.50 -7.25 5.82
N THR A 130 7.69 -6.54 5.05
CA THR A 130 7.92 -6.31 3.62
C THR A 130 8.75 -5.06 3.35
N ASN A 131 9.55 -5.13 2.29
CA ASN A 131 10.42 -4.07 1.81
C ASN A 131 9.63 -2.87 1.27
N LEU A 132 10.31 -1.72 1.20
CA LEU A 132 9.75 -0.43 0.84
C LEU A 132 10.86 0.54 0.43
N ASP A 133 10.50 1.64 -0.24
CA ASP A 133 11.42 2.79 -0.29
C ASP A 133 11.72 3.29 1.12
N GLU A 134 12.95 3.71 1.36
CA GLU A 134 13.41 4.20 2.66
C GLU A 134 12.47 5.27 3.23
N PHE A 135 11.95 5.04 4.45
CA PHE A 135 10.96 5.90 5.12
C PHE A 135 9.72 6.22 4.25
N ALA A 136 9.32 5.30 3.39
CA ALA A 136 8.22 5.43 2.43
C ALA A 136 8.45 6.47 1.32
N MET A 137 9.70 6.90 1.09
CA MET A 137 10.03 8.00 0.18
C MET A 137 10.51 7.53 -1.19
N GLY A 138 9.57 7.18 -2.05
CA GLY A 138 9.83 6.80 -3.45
C GLY A 138 8.61 6.16 -4.09
N SER A 139 8.74 5.83 -5.38
CA SER A 139 7.68 5.28 -6.22
C SER A 139 8.16 4.04 -7.00
N SER A 140 9.23 3.38 -6.52
CA SER A 140 9.84 2.20 -7.17
C SER A 140 10.42 1.14 -6.23
N THR A 141 10.55 1.41 -4.92
CA THR A 141 11.23 0.56 -3.93
C THR A 141 12.75 0.44 -4.14
N GLU A 142 13.32 1.19 -5.08
CA GLU A 142 14.77 1.21 -5.35
C GLU A 142 15.55 1.99 -4.29
N HIS A 143 14.90 2.88 -3.53
CA HIS A 143 15.55 3.60 -2.45
C HIS A 143 15.66 2.79 -1.16
N SER A 144 15.20 1.53 -1.13
CA SER A 144 15.44 0.65 0.02
C SER A 144 16.94 0.53 0.31
N ALA A 145 17.35 0.80 1.55
CA ALA A 145 18.74 0.64 1.97
C ALA A 145 19.19 -0.84 2.07
N TYR A 146 18.28 -1.78 1.80
CA TYR A 146 18.52 -3.21 1.74
C TYR A 146 18.54 -3.75 0.30
N GLY A 147 18.27 -2.90 -0.69
CA GLY A 147 18.20 -3.26 -2.10
C GLY A 147 16.78 -3.32 -2.65
N PRO A 148 16.62 -3.26 -3.98
CA PRO A 148 15.32 -3.15 -4.61
C PRO A 148 14.48 -4.42 -4.46
N THR A 149 13.17 -4.26 -4.35
CA THR A 149 12.19 -5.31 -4.67
C THR A 149 11.99 -5.34 -6.20
N ARG A 150 11.71 -6.52 -6.76
CA ARG A 150 11.46 -6.73 -8.19
C ARG A 150 9.99 -7.03 -8.46
N ASN A 151 9.52 -6.70 -9.66
CA ASN A 151 8.14 -6.99 -10.06
C ASN A 151 7.96 -8.48 -10.42
N PRO A 152 6.99 -9.20 -9.84
CA PRO A 152 6.72 -10.60 -10.20
C PRO A 152 6.31 -10.82 -11.67
N TRP A 153 5.84 -9.79 -12.37
CA TRP A 153 5.51 -9.86 -13.80
C TRP A 153 6.74 -9.74 -14.71
N ASP A 154 7.80 -9.09 -14.23
CA ASP A 154 9.08 -8.93 -14.91
C ASP A 154 10.14 -8.50 -13.88
N LEU A 155 11.07 -9.40 -13.57
CA LEU A 155 12.05 -9.19 -12.51
C LEU A 155 13.05 -8.06 -12.80
N ASP A 156 13.08 -7.54 -14.03
CA ASP A 156 13.91 -6.39 -14.40
C ASP A 156 13.15 -5.05 -14.27
N ARG A 157 11.92 -5.07 -13.73
CA ARG A 157 11.05 -3.90 -13.54
C ARG A 157 10.69 -3.65 -12.09
N ILE A 158 10.25 -2.41 -11.84
CA ILE A 158 9.83 -1.94 -10.52
C ILE A 158 8.48 -2.52 -10.10
N PRO A 159 8.31 -2.89 -8.82
CA PRO A 159 7.01 -3.26 -8.23
C PRO A 159 6.21 -2.03 -7.77
N GLY A 160 6.65 -0.83 -8.15
CA GLY A 160 6.13 0.44 -7.67
C GLY A 160 6.68 0.83 -6.31
N GLY A 161 6.16 1.91 -5.73
CA GLY A 161 6.60 2.37 -4.43
C GLY A 161 5.65 3.34 -3.73
N SER A 162 5.83 3.56 -2.43
CA SER A 162 6.85 2.91 -1.60
C SER A 162 6.46 1.54 -1.06
N GLY A 163 5.22 1.08 -1.25
CA GLY A 163 4.74 -0.23 -0.81
C GLY A 163 5.06 -1.39 -1.77
N GLY A 164 6.16 -1.33 -2.52
CA GLY A 164 6.46 -2.33 -3.55
C GLY A 164 6.64 -3.74 -3.00
N GLY A 165 7.29 -3.91 -1.84
CA GLY A 165 7.41 -5.23 -1.19
C GLY A 165 6.05 -5.84 -0.82
N SER A 166 5.12 -5.05 -0.30
CA SER A 166 3.77 -5.54 0.02
C SER A 166 2.99 -5.97 -1.23
N ALA A 167 3.08 -5.20 -2.31
CA ALA A 167 2.41 -5.49 -3.57
C ALA A 167 3.06 -6.68 -4.31
N ALA A 168 4.39 -6.79 -4.26
CA ALA A 168 5.12 -7.90 -4.83
C ALA A 168 4.82 -9.21 -4.09
N ALA A 169 4.84 -9.23 -2.75
CA ALA A 169 4.50 -10.41 -1.95
C ALA A 169 3.11 -10.98 -2.25
N VAL A 170 2.14 -10.11 -2.52
CA VAL A 170 0.77 -10.51 -2.86
C VAL A 170 0.70 -11.03 -4.30
N ALA A 171 1.37 -10.37 -5.25
CA ALA A 171 1.41 -10.76 -6.66
C ALA A 171 2.23 -12.05 -6.93
N SER A 172 3.23 -12.33 -6.10
CA SER A 172 4.11 -13.50 -6.19
C SER A 172 3.56 -14.74 -5.45
N PHE A 173 2.38 -14.62 -4.85
CA PHE A 173 1.71 -15.61 -3.99
C PHE A 173 2.47 -15.95 -2.69
N GLU A 174 3.41 -15.10 -2.26
CA GLU A 174 4.08 -15.22 -0.96
C GLU A 174 3.13 -14.92 0.20
N ALA A 175 2.13 -14.07 0.00
CA ALA A 175 1.07 -13.81 0.96
C ALA A 175 -0.31 -13.62 0.28
N PRO A 176 -1.43 -13.99 0.91
CA PRO A 176 -2.77 -13.67 0.41
C PRO A 176 -3.21 -12.24 0.75
N LEU A 177 -2.65 -11.68 1.82
CA LEU A 177 -2.94 -10.35 2.33
C LEU A 177 -1.64 -9.64 2.69
N ALA A 178 -1.60 -8.32 2.52
CA ALA A 178 -0.59 -7.47 3.12
C ALA A 178 -1.15 -6.14 3.61
N LEU A 179 -0.44 -5.50 4.53
CA LEU A 179 -0.64 -4.09 4.87
C LEU A 179 0.41 -3.23 4.18
N GLY A 180 -0.04 -2.13 3.58
CA GLY A 180 0.80 -1.05 3.07
C GLY A 180 0.53 0.28 3.77
N THR A 181 1.21 1.32 3.30
CA THR A 181 0.96 2.72 3.68
C THR A 181 0.97 3.60 2.44
N ASP A 182 0.05 4.57 2.35
CA ASP A 182 -0.15 5.43 1.20
C ASP A 182 -0.16 6.90 1.63
N THR A 183 0.87 7.64 1.20
CA THR A 183 1.05 9.08 1.47
C THR A 183 0.81 9.94 0.23
N GLY A 184 1.09 9.38 -0.96
CA GLY A 184 0.83 10.02 -2.25
C GLY A 184 0.47 9.02 -3.36
N GLY A 185 0.11 7.79 -3.02
CA GLY A 185 -0.06 6.69 -3.97
C GLY A 185 0.59 5.37 -3.55
N SER A 186 1.27 5.33 -2.42
CA SER A 186 2.19 4.24 -2.07
C SER A 186 1.58 2.87 -1.72
N ILE A 187 0.26 2.73 -1.88
CA ILE A 187 -0.46 1.44 -1.96
C ILE A 187 -1.02 1.23 -3.37
N ARG A 188 -1.67 2.26 -3.93
CA ARG A 188 -2.37 2.19 -5.21
C ARG A 188 -1.42 2.08 -6.41
N GLN A 189 -0.35 2.84 -6.45
CA GLN A 189 0.62 2.78 -7.54
C GLN A 189 1.33 1.41 -7.60
N PRO A 190 1.83 0.85 -6.47
CA PRO A 190 2.32 -0.53 -6.45
C PRO A 190 1.28 -1.54 -6.94
N GLY A 191 0.03 -1.44 -6.47
CA GLY A 191 -1.03 -2.36 -6.90
C GLY A 191 -1.33 -2.27 -8.40
N ALA A 192 -1.28 -1.07 -8.98
CA ALA A 192 -1.47 -0.86 -10.40
C ALA A 192 -0.42 -1.57 -11.25
N VAL A 193 0.85 -1.53 -10.83
CA VAL A 193 1.97 -2.06 -11.63
C VAL A 193 2.30 -3.53 -11.30
N THR A 194 1.76 -4.10 -10.21
CA THR A 194 1.89 -5.53 -9.89
C THR A 194 0.60 -6.33 -10.10
N GLY A 195 -0.49 -5.67 -10.51
CA GLY A 195 -1.77 -6.34 -10.76
C GLY A 195 -2.44 -6.81 -9.48
N THR A 196 -2.29 -6.06 -8.38
CA THR A 196 -2.96 -6.35 -7.09
C THR A 196 -4.00 -5.27 -6.78
N VAL A 197 -4.93 -5.61 -5.89
CA VAL A 197 -5.88 -4.63 -5.33
C VAL A 197 -5.20 -3.90 -4.18
N GLY A 198 -5.17 -2.58 -4.26
CA GLY A 198 -4.59 -1.71 -3.24
C GLY A 198 -5.58 -0.62 -2.83
N VAL A 199 -5.86 -0.51 -1.53
CA VAL A 199 -6.83 0.47 -1.02
C VAL A 199 -6.13 1.44 -0.08
N LYS A 200 -6.35 2.74 -0.31
CA LYS A 200 -6.13 3.79 0.66
C LYS A 200 -7.47 4.17 1.30
N PRO A 201 -7.71 3.87 2.59
CA PRO A 201 -8.89 4.30 3.32
C PRO A 201 -9.07 5.82 3.38
N THR A 202 -10.25 6.28 3.80
CA THR A 202 -10.46 7.67 4.21
C THR A 202 -9.42 8.04 5.26
N TYR A 203 -8.86 9.26 5.18
CA TYR A 203 -7.91 9.72 6.19
C TYR A 203 -8.55 9.69 7.59
N GLY A 204 -7.92 8.98 8.52
CA GLY A 204 -8.43 8.75 9.87
C GLY A 204 -9.38 7.55 10.01
N GLY A 205 -9.74 6.85 8.93
CA GLY A 205 -10.55 5.62 8.97
C GLY A 205 -9.80 4.40 9.53
N VAL A 206 -8.47 4.41 9.40
CA VAL A 206 -7.54 3.46 10.05
C VAL A 206 -6.55 4.26 10.88
N SER A 207 -6.28 3.81 12.12
CA SER A 207 -5.32 4.47 13.00
C SER A 207 -3.91 4.51 12.41
N ARG A 208 -3.22 5.63 12.63
CA ARG A 208 -1.81 5.82 12.28
C ARG A 208 -0.88 5.56 13.48
N TYR A 209 -1.42 5.23 14.66
CA TYR A 209 -0.61 4.92 15.83
C TYR A 209 0.27 3.70 15.56
N GLY A 210 1.59 3.92 15.64
CA GLY A 210 2.61 2.91 15.32
C GLY A 210 2.95 2.77 13.83
N ALA A 211 2.40 3.58 12.93
CA ALA A 211 3.05 3.81 11.65
C ALA A 211 4.19 4.82 11.84
N ILE A 212 5.38 4.52 11.31
CA ILE A 212 6.46 5.50 11.25
C ILE A 212 6.05 6.60 10.27
N ALA A 213 5.73 7.78 10.81
CA ALA A 213 5.20 8.89 10.03
C ALA A 213 6.18 9.37 8.95
N MET A 214 5.66 9.55 7.75
CA MET A 214 6.27 10.30 6.66
C MET A 214 5.66 11.71 6.64
N ALA A 215 4.42 11.86 6.15
CA ALA A 215 3.67 13.11 6.21
C ALA A 215 2.34 12.87 6.94
N SER A 216 2.29 13.29 8.21
CA SER A 216 1.20 12.99 9.14
C SER A 216 -0.19 13.41 8.65
N SER A 217 -0.30 14.45 7.82
CA SER A 217 -1.59 14.89 7.27
C SER A 217 -2.03 14.15 6.01
N LEU A 218 -1.22 13.20 5.52
CA LEU A 218 -1.42 12.48 4.25
C LEU A 218 -1.34 10.96 4.41
N ASP A 219 -0.52 10.48 5.36
CA ASP A 219 -0.28 9.05 5.62
C ASP A 219 -1.56 8.31 5.98
N GLN A 220 -1.79 7.15 5.36
CA GLN A 220 -2.85 6.24 5.74
C GLN A 220 -2.41 4.78 5.54
N ILE A 221 -2.63 3.93 6.54
CA ILE A 221 -2.46 2.47 6.41
C ILE A 221 -3.64 1.90 5.62
N GLY A 222 -3.38 0.92 4.76
CA GLY A 222 -4.44 0.27 4.00
C GLY A 222 -4.08 -1.15 3.53
N PRO A 223 -5.09 -1.91 3.07
CA PRO A 223 -4.91 -3.29 2.61
C PRO A 223 -4.29 -3.37 1.21
N VAL A 224 -3.57 -4.45 1.00
CA VAL A 224 -3.14 -4.97 -0.31
C VAL A 224 -3.60 -6.42 -0.39
N ALA A 225 -4.28 -6.79 -1.47
CA ALA A 225 -4.85 -8.13 -1.65
C ALA A 225 -4.93 -8.52 -3.13
N ARG A 226 -5.30 -9.77 -3.41
CA ARG A 226 -5.54 -10.23 -4.79
C ARG A 226 -6.95 -9.92 -5.30
N THR A 227 -7.92 -9.78 -4.41
CA THR A 227 -9.31 -9.50 -4.77
C THR A 227 -9.86 -8.31 -3.99
N VAL A 228 -10.89 -7.66 -4.53
CA VAL A 228 -11.58 -6.56 -3.85
C VAL A 228 -12.21 -7.06 -2.56
N LEU A 229 -12.81 -8.25 -2.57
CA LEU A 229 -13.42 -8.84 -1.38
C LEU A 229 -12.40 -9.09 -0.26
N ASP A 230 -11.23 -9.66 -0.58
CA ASP A 230 -10.17 -9.88 0.42
C ASP A 230 -9.71 -8.56 1.05
N SER A 231 -9.56 -7.51 0.23
CA SER A 231 -9.20 -6.18 0.72
C SER A 231 -10.29 -5.54 1.59
N ALA A 232 -11.57 -5.89 1.37
CA ALA A 232 -12.69 -5.41 2.19
C ALA A 232 -12.66 -6.03 3.58
N TYR A 233 -12.46 -7.35 3.67
CA TYR A 233 -12.30 -8.06 4.94
C TYR A 233 -11.13 -7.52 5.76
N LEU A 234 -9.99 -7.28 5.12
CA LEU A 234 -8.82 -6.73 5.82
C LEU A 234 -9.05 -5.28 6.27
N HIS A 235 -9.70 -4.45 5.44
CA HIS A 235 -10.00 -3.07 5.82
C HIS A 235 -10.98 -3.01 7.00
N GLU A 236 -12.06 -3.81 6.99
CA GLU A 236 -12.96 -3.86 8.14
C GLU A 236 -12.25 -4.27 9.43
N LEU A 237 -11.34 -5.25 9.35
CA LEU A 237 -10.56 -5.70 10.50
C LEU A 237 -9.67 -4.59 11.08
N ILE A 238 -8.98 -3.81 10.24
CA ILE A 238 -8.01 -2.81 10.73
C ILE A 238 -8.66 -1.44 11.01
N GLY A 239 -9.83 -1.17 10.42
CA GLY A 239 -10.54 0.10 10.50
C GLY A 239 -11.16 0.41 11.87
N GLY A 240 -11.49 1.68 12.08
CA GLY A 240 -12.24 2.16 13.24
C GLY A 240 -11.41 2.96 14.24
N HIS A 241 -12.13 3.65 15.12
CA HIS A 241 -11.58 4.62 16.06
C HIS A 241 -10.46 4.06 16.95
N ASP A 242 -9.43 4.87 17.19
CA ASP A 242 -8.35 4.60 18.12
C ASP A 242 -8.09 5.79 19.06
N PRO A 243 -8.24 5.65 20.37
CA PRO A 243 -7.96 6.72 21.33
C PRO A 243 -6.47 7.12 21.39
N ALA A 244 -5.55 6.28 20.89
CA ALA A 244 -4.12 6.61 20.81
C ALA A 244 -3.77 7.50 19.60
N ASP A 245 -4.71 7.70 18.67
CA ASP A 245 -4.55 8.55 17.49
C ASP A 245 -5.61 9.66 17.47
N SER A 246 -5.21 10.89 17.81
CA SER A 246 -6.11 12.04 17.82
C SER A 246 -6.67 12.42 16.44
N THR A 247 -6.16 11.84 15.35
CA THR A 247 -6.67 12.05 13.99
C THR A 247 -7.62 10.94 13.53
N SER A 248 -7.75 9.87 14.33
CA SER A 248 -8.67 8.78 14.03
C SER A 248 -10.12 9.23 14.15
N LEU A 249 -10.92 8.95 13.12
CA LEU A 249 -12.34 9.28 13.09
C LEU A 249 -13.08 8.46 14.15
N ASN A 250 -13.88 9.13 14.96
CA ASN A 250 -14.74 8.50 15.95
C ASN A 250 -16.10 8.09 15.32
N GLU A 251 -16.02 7.23 14.31
CA GLU A 251 -17.15 6.74 13.52
C GLU A 251 -17.06 5.21 13.40
N PRO A 252 -18.21 4.52 13.25
CA PRO A 252 -18.19 3.09 13.00
C PRO A 252 -17.54 2.79 11.65
N VAL A 253 -16.90 1.63 11.55
CA VAL A 253 -16.38 1.13 10.28
C VAL A 253 -17.56 0.88 9.33
N PRO A 254 -17.53 1.38 8.08
CA PRO A 254 -18.59 1.09 7.11
C PRO A 254 -18.66 -0.41 6.79
N ALA A 255 -19.80 -0.87 6.26
CA ALA A 255 -19.97 -2.26 5.81
C ALA A 255 -19.33 -2.47 4.42
N LEU A 256 -18.00 -2.57 4.38
CA LEU A 256 -17.19 -2.70 3.17
C LEU A 256 -17.34 -4.08 2.52
N ILE A 257 -17.45 -5.15 3.32
CA ILE A 257 -17.63 -6.53 2.82
C ILE A 257 -18.96 -6.61 2.07
N ALA A 258 -20.05 -6.14 2.70
CA ALA A 258 -21.38 -6.12 2.08
C ALA A 258 -21.40 -5.28 0.79
N ALA A 259 -20.64 -4.18 0.75
CA ALA A 259 -20.52 -3.38 -0.46
C ALA A 259 -19.74 -4.09 -1.57
N ALA A 260 -18.67 -4.80 -1.25
CA ALA A 260 -17.94 -5.64 -2.20
C ALA A 260 -18.81 -6.78 -2.75
N GLU A 261 -19.56 -7.47 -1.89
CA GLU A 261 -20.50 -8.52 -2.28
C GLU A 261 -21.62 -7.98 -3.19
N GLN A 262 -22.15 -6.80 -2.89
CA GLN A 262 -23.10 -6.12 -3.77
C GLN A 262 -22.47 -5.79 -5.13
N GLY A 263 -21.24 -5.28 -5.14
CA GLY A 263 -20.50 -4.98 -6.36
C GLY A 263 -20.26 -6.21 -7.24
N ALA A 264 -19.91 -7.34 -6.62
CA ALA A 264 -19.65 -8.60 -7.31
C ALA A 264 -20.88 -9.20 -8.04
N THR A 265 -22.07 -8.63 -7.86
CA THR A 265 -23.25 -8.94 -8.72
C THR A 265 -23.10 -8.42 -10.15
N GLY A 266 -22.20 -7.45 -10.37
CA GLY A 266 -21.97 -6.81 -11.66
C GLY A 266 -22.99 -5.74 -12.05
N ASP A 267 -24.04 -5.49 -11.25
CA ASP A 267 -25.06 -4.49 -11.59
C ASP A 267 -24.66 -3.07 -11.19
N MET A 268 -24.44 -2.23 -12.19
CA MET A 268 -24.10 -0.81 -12.04
C MET A 268 -25.24 0.15 -12.38
N THR A 269 -26.46 -0.37 -12.53
CA THR A 269 -27.65 0.45 -12.77
C THR A 269 -27.80 1.55 -11.71
N GLY A 270 -27.91 2.79 -12.17
CA GLY A 270 -28.13 3.96 -11.31
C GLY A 270 -26.87 4.46 -10.59
N VAL A 271 -25.68 3.95 -10.90
CA VAL A 271 -24.40 4.47 -10.41
C VAL A 271 -23.82 5.45 -11.43
N ARG A 272 -23.49 6.67 -10.99
CA ARG A 272 -22.78 7.66 -11.82
C ARG A 272 -21.28 7.59 -11.58
N VAL A 273 -20.52 7.32 -12.62
CA VAL A 273 -19.06 7.22 -12.60
C VAL A 273 -18.47 8.42 -13.34
N GLY A 274 -17.74 9.26 -12.61
CA GLY A 274 -17.14 10.48 -13.11
C GLY A 274 -15.73 10.25 -13.66
N VAL A 275 -15.54 10.39 -14.96
CA VAL A 275 -14.22 10.35 -15.60
C VAL A 275 -13.52 11.68 -15.39
N ILE A 276 -12.35 11.65 -14.74
CA ILE A 276 -11.58 12.86 -14.43
C ILE A 276 -10.79 13.29 -15.67
N LYS A 277 -11.19 14.40 -16.28
CA LYS A 277 -10.57 14.93 -17.52
C LYS A 277 -9.06 15.12 -17.41
N GLU A 278 -8.58 15.63 -16.28
CA GLU A 278 -7.17 15.97 -16.06
C GLU A 278 -6.28 14.77 -15.76
N LEU A 279 -6.84 13.56 -15.62
CA LEU A 279 -6.10 12.33 -15.28
C LEU A 279 -6.20 11.25 -16.37
N GLN A 280 -6.18 11.66 -17.64
CA GLN A 280 -6.14 10.76 -18.80
C GLN A 280 -5.59 11.49 -20.04
N GLY A 281 -5.31 10.74 -21.11
CA GLY A 281 -4.86 11.31 -22.38
C GLY A 281 -3.38 11.67 -22.39
N GLU A 282 -3.04 12.96 -22.56
CA GLU A 282 -1.65 13.38 -22.71
C GLU A 282 -0.82 13.00 -21.47
N GLY A 283 0.32 12.33 -21.69
CA GLY A 283 1.19 11.83 -20.63
C GLY A 283 0.88 10.40 -20.17
N TYR A 284 -0.19 9.77 -20.68
CA TYR A 284 -0.51 8.37 -20.43
C TYR A 284 -0.08 7.49 -21.61
N GLU A 285 0.46 6.31 -21.32
CA GLU A 285 0.80 5.32 -22.33
C GLU A 285 -0.45 4.81 -23.07
N ALA A 286 -0.33 4.56 -24.37
CA ALA A 286 -1.46 4.17 -25.20
C ALA A 286 -2.14 2.87 -24.72
N GLY A 287 -1.35 1.90 -24.24
CA GLY A 287 -1.90 0.65 -23.71
C GLY A 287 -2.61 0.82 -22.36
N VAL A 288 -2.15 1.75 -21.52
CA VAL A 288 -2.86 2.14 -20.28
C VAL A 288 -4.20 2.78 -20.63
N GLN A 289 -4.22 3.72 -21.57
CA GLN A 289 -5.46 4.36 -22.01
C GLN A 289 -6.43 3.33 -22.61
N ALA A 290 -5.95 2.39 -23.42
CA ALA A 290 -6.79 1.34 -23.99
C ALA A 290 -7.44 0.44 -22.92
N ARG A 291 -6.70 0.04 -21.88
CA ARG A 291 -7.27 -0.72 -20.75
C ARG A 291 -8.30 0.10 -19.96
N PHE A 292 -8.05 1.39 -19.79
CA PHE A 292 -8.97 2.30 -19.13
C PHE A 292 -10.28 2.46 -19.92
N ASP A 293 -10.19 2.69 -21.23
CA ASP A 293 -11.36 2.80 -22.11
C ASP A 293 -12.21 1.52 -22.08
N GLU A 294 -11.58 0.34 -22.12
CA GLU A 294 -12.28 -0.94 -21.98
C GLU A 294 -12.98 -1.10 -20.63
N SER A 295 -12.35 -0.62 -19.55
CA SER A 295 -12.96 -0.63 -18.22
C SER A 295 -14.20 0.27 -18.15
N LEU A 296 -14.18 1.42 -18.82
CA LEU A 296 -15.34 2.30 -18.95
C LEU A 296 -16.47 1.65 -19.76
N GLU A 297 -16.13 0.96 -20.86
CA GLU A 297 -17.13 0.22 -21.66
C GLU A 297 -17.76 -0.91 -20.85
N ALA A 298 -16.98 -1.66 -20.06
CA ALA A 298 -17.50 -2.71 -19.19
C ALA A 298 -18.50 -2.17 -18.17
N LEU A 299 -18.17 -1.06 -17.48
CA LEU A 299 -19.06 -0.40 -16.53
C LEU A 299 -20.33 0.14 -17.20
N ARG A 300 -20.20 0.75 -18.40
CA ARG A 300 -21.34 1.26 -19.16
C ARG A 300 -22.27 0.13 -19.59
N ALA A 301 -21.73 -0.99 -20.06
CA ALA A 301 -22.50 -2.18 -20.42
C ALA A 301 -23.23 -2.79 -19.21
N ALA A 302 -22.65 -2.65 -18.01
CA ALA A 302 -23.24 -3.03 -16.73
C ALA A 302 -24.28 -2.04 -16.18
N GLY A 303 -24.57 -0.94 -16.89
CA GLY A 303 -25.62 0.02 -16.53
C GLY A 303 -25.14 1.28 -15.80
N ALA A 304 -23.83 1.48 -15.64
CA ALA A 304 -23.29 2.71 -15.08
C ALA A 304 -23.53 3.91 -16.02
N GLU A 305 -23.86 5.06 -15.45
CA GLU A 305 -23.85 6.34 -16.16
C GLU A 305 -22.42 6.92 -16.12
N ILE A 306 -21.75 6.99 -17.26
CA ILE A 306 -20.42 7.57 -17.37
C ILE A 306 -20.54 9.06 -17.68
N VAL A 307 -20.04 9.91 -16.78
CA VAL A 307 -20.06 11.38 -16.93
C VAL A 307 -18.64 11.95 -16.91
N GLU A 308 -18.36 12.98 -17.70
CA GLU A 308 -17.08 13.69 -17.60
C GLU A 308 -17.15 14.72 -16.45
N VAL A 309 -16.09 14.78 -15.63
CA VAL A 309 -15.90 15.81 -14.60
C VAL A 309 -14.55 16.51 -14.80
N SER A 310 -14.41 17.72 -14.25
CA SER A 310 -13.17 18.50 -14.33
C SER A 310 -12.69 18.88 -12.94
N CYS A 311 -11.39 18.64 -12.73
CA CYS A 311 -10.63 18.96 -11.52
C CYS A 311 -9.43 19.85 -11.91
N PRO A 312 -9.66 21.11 -12.31
CA PRO A 312 -8.66 21.94 -12.99
C PRO A 312 -7.42 22.26 -12.14
N ASN A 313 -7.51 22.17 -10.81
CA ASN A 313 -6.39 22.42 -9.91
C ASN A 313 -5.48 21.21 -9.71
N PHE A 314 -5.81 20.02 -10.27
CA PHE A 314 -4.95 18.84 -10.16
C PHE A 314 -3.58 19.03 -10.83
N LYS A 315 -3.47 19.91 -11.83
CA LYS A 315 -2.19 20.32 -12.40
C LYS A 315 -1.20 20.92 -11.38
N TYR A 316 -1.69 21.40 -10.23
CA TYR A 316 -0.87 21.91 -9.13
C TYR A 316 -0.61 20.89 -8.02
N ALA A 317 -1.28 19.73 -8.06
CA ALA A 317 -1.26 18.75 -6.97
C ALA A 317 0.15 18.21 -6.71
N LEU A 318 0.89 17.87 -7.77
CA LEU A 318 2.26 17.37 -7.64
C LEU A 318 3.16 18.40 -6.93
N ALA A 319 3.15 19.66 -7.39
CA ALA A 319 3.98 20.71 -6.81
C ALA A 319 3.59 21.01 -5.35
N ALA A 320 2.30 21.06 -5.03
CA ALA A 320 1.83 21.29 -3.67
C ALA A 320 2.17 20.12 -2.73
N TYR A 321 2.04 18.88 -3.20
CA TYR A 321 2.44 17.68 -2.47
C TYR A 321 3.93 17.70 -2.12
N TYR A 322 4.80 18.03 -3.08
CA TYR A 322 6.25 18.14 -2.87
C TYR A 322 6.68 19.39 -2.07
N LEU A 323 5.74 20.20 -1.57
CA LEU A 323 5.99 21.19 -0.54
C LEU A 323 5.45 20.74 0.83
N ILE A 324 4.25 20.16 0.87
CA ILE A 324 3.62 19.70 2.12
C ILE A 324 4.37 18.48 2.68
N MET A 325 4.54 17.44 1.88
CA MET A 325 5.12 16.18 2.33
C MET A 325 6.56 16.38 2.84
N PRO A 326 7.49 17.01 2.09
CA PRO A 326 8.85 17.21 2.60
C PRO A 326 8.88 18.08 3.86
N SER A 327 8.01 19.09 3.96
CA SER A 327 7.88 19.93 5.16
C SER A 327 7.54 19.09 6.39
N GLU A 328 6.51 18.25 6.31
CA GLU A 328 6.14 17.36 7.41
C GLU A 328 7.21 16.31 7.70
N VAL A 329 7.84 15.74 6.66
CA VAL A 329 8.97 14.81 6.79
C VAL A 329 10.12 15.42 7.59
N SER A 330 10.50 16.67 7.28
CA SER A 330 11.62 17.34 7.95
C SER A 330 11.42 17.44 9.47
N SER A 331 10.17 17.62 9.90
CA SER A 331 9.76 17.62 11.32
C SER A 331 9.63 16.19 11.88
N ASN A 332 8.93 15.30 11.18
CA ASN A 332 8.65 13.93 11.65
C ASN A 332 9.92 13.10 11.83
N LEU A 333 10.91 13.28 10.95
CA LEU A 333 12.18 12.56 10.98
C LEU A 333 13.23 13.24 11.89
N ALA A 334 12.94 14.40 12.49
CA ALA A 334 13.89 15.07 13.39
C ALA A 334 14.22 14.24 14.64
N LYS A 335 13.31 13.35 15.06
CA LYS A 335 13.49 12.44 16.21
C LYS A 335 14.53 11.34 16.01
N PHE A 336 14.93 11.06 14.77
CA PHE A 336 15.99 10.11 14.45
C PHE A 336 17.34 10.83 14.54
N ASP A 337 17.89 10.79 15.74
CA ASP A 337 19.06 11.57 16.18
C ASP A 337 20.17 10.69 16.78
N GLY A 338 19.95 9.37 16.84
CA GLY A 338 20.85 8.38 17.45
C GLY A 338 20.91 8.43 18.98
N VAL A 339 20.07 9.22 19.65
CA VAL A 339 20.13 9.40 21.11
C VAL A 339 19.36 8.33 21.86
N ARG A 340 18.09 8.12 21.50
CA ARG A 340 17.17 7.23 22.25
C ARG A 340 17.09 5.82 21.65
N PHE A 341 17.18 5.71 20.34
CA PHE A 341 17.01 4.46 19.59
C PHE A 341 17.62 4.60 18.18
N GLY A 342 17.68 3.49 17.46
CA GLY A 342 18.28 3.41 16.12
C GLY A 342 19.81 3.46 16.16
N THR A 343 20.40 3.65 14.98
CA THR A 343 21.85 3.73 14.79
C THR A 343 22.45 4.96 15.47
N ARG A 344 23.67 4.85 16.00
CA ARG A 344 24.47 5.99 16.49
C ARG A 344 25.86 5.95 15.87
N VAL A 345 26.26 7.07 15.27
CA VAL A 345 27.61 7.26 14.73
C VAL A 345 28.32 8.33 15.54
N LEU A 346 29.54 8.02 16.01
CA LEU A 346 30.41 8.97 16.69
C LEU A 346 31.34 9.64 15.66
N PRO A 347 31.45 10.98 15.63
CA PRO A 347 32.41 11.68 14.78
C PRO A 347 33.85 11.22 15.09
N GLU A 348 34.62 10.93 14.05
CA GLU A 348 36.03 10.49 14.18
C GLU A 348 36.99 11.63 14.55
N GLU A 349 36.67 12.86 14.12
CA GLU A 349 37.51 14.04 14.34
C GLU A 349 36.78 15.10 15.18
N GLY A 350 37.51 15.98 15.85
CA GLY A 350 37.00 17.15 16.59
C GLY A 350 36.24 16.83 17.90
N PRO A 351 35.64 17.83 18.57
CA PRO A 351 34.96 17.61 19.86
C PRO A 351 33.68 16.78 19.71
N LEU A 352 33.45 15.83 20.62
CA LEU A 352 32.21 15.05 20.70
C LEU A 352 31.09 15.88 21.33
N THR A 353 30.44 16.71 20.51
CA THR A 353 29.21 17.41 20.88
C THR A 353 27.99 16.64 20.40
N ILE A 354 26.84 16.83 21.07
CA ILE A 354 25.58 16.19 20.67
C ILE A 354 25.19 16.56 19.23
N GLU A 355 25.39 17.82 18.84
CA GLU A 355 25.14 18.31 17.48
C GLU A 355 25.92 17.50 16.43
N ARG A 356 27.21 17.25 16.68
CA ARG A 356 28.06 16.52 15.73
C ARG A 356 27.71 15.02 15.69
N VAL A 357 27.32 14.42 16.82
CA VAL A 357 26.82 13.04 16.85
C VAL A 357 25.51 12.92 16.06
N MET A 358 24.56 13.85 16.26
CA MET A 358 23.31 13.88 15.50
C MET A 358 23.58 14.06 14.00
N GLY A 359 24.45 15.00 13.63
CA GLY A 359 24.84 15.25 12.25
C GLY A 359 25.48 14.04 11.58
N ALA A 360 26.48 13.42 12.23
CA ALA A 360 27.16 12.22 11.72
C ALA A 360 26.20 11.03 11.59
N THR A 361 25.34 10.81 12.60
CA THR A 361 24.34 9.74 12.59
C THR A 361 23.36 9.91 11.43
N ARG A 362 22.81 11.11 11.24
CA ARG A 362 21.86 11.40 10.16
C ARG A 362 22.51 11.34 8.78
N ALA A 363 23.75 11.80 8.66
CA ALA A 363 24.50 11.73 7.41
C ALA A 363 24.77 10.28 6.98
N ALA A 364 25.08 9.39 7.92
CA ALA A 364 25.37 7.99 7.66
C ALA A 364 24.11 7.11 7.55
N GLY A 365 23.06 7.41 8.33
CA GLY A 365 21.90 6.53 8.46
C GLY A 365 20.79 6.76 7.42
N PHE A 366 20.63 7.99 6.91
CA PHE A 366 19.66 8.27 5.85
C PHE A 366 20.27 8.10 4.46
N GLY A 367 19.49 7.64 3.49
CA GLY A 367 19.81 7.69 2.08
C GLY A 367 19.58 9.08 1.45
N GLU A 368 19.96 9.20 0.19
CA GLU A 368 19.99 10.49 -0.53
C GLU A 368 18.60 11.10 -0.72
N GLU A 369 17.58 10.29 -1.05
CA GLU A 369 16.21 10.80 -1.25
C GLU A 369 15.59 11.29 0.06
N VAL A 370 15.83 10.59 1.16
CA VAL A 370 15.38 11.02 2.50
C VAL A 370 16.06 12.34 2.89
N LYS A 371 17.39 12.47 2.69
CA LYS A 371 18.11 13.74 2.93
C LYS A 371 17.56 14.86 2.06
N ARG A 372 17.34 14.61 0.75
CA ARG A 372 16.80 15.59 -0.20
C ARG A 372 15.47 16.16 0.30
N ARG A 373 14.55 15.31 0.75
CA ARG A 373 13.24 15.71 1.27
C ARG A 373 13.34 16.44 2.61
N ILE A 374 14.23 16.02 3.51
CA ILE A 374 14.49 16.76 4.77
C ILE A 374 15.00 18.18 4.49
N ILE A 375 15.95 18.33 3.56
CA ILE A 375 16.51 19.64 3.17
C ILE A 375 15.42 20.53 2.57
N LEU A 376 14.66 20.01 1.59
CA LEU A 376 13.57 20.74 0.95
C LEU A 376 12.51 21.18 1.96
N GLY A 377 12.10 20.29 2.86
CA GLY A 377 11.13 20.59 3.90
C GLY A 377 11.62 21.64 4.90
N THR A 378 12.86 21.53 5.34
CA THR A 378 13.48 22.52 6.25
C THR A 378 13.53 23.90 5.60
N TYR A 379 13.83 23.96 4.30
CA TYR A 379 13.79 25.20 3.53
C TYR A 379 12.37 25.76 3.42
N ALA A 380 11.39 24.94 3.02
CA ALA A 380 10.00 25.37 2.85
C ALA A 380 9.33 25.84 4.14
N LEU A 381 9.79 25.36 5.31
CA LEU A 381 9.34 25.78 6.64
C LEU A 381 10.13 26.95 7.24
N SER A 382 11.23 27.36 6.61
CA SER A 382 12.11 28.39 7.17
C SER A 382 11.45 29.78 7.21
N ALA A 383 11.84 30.58 8.20
CA ALA A 383 11.33 31.94 8.36
C ALA A 383 11.60 32.77 7.09
N GLY A 384 10.58 33.47 6.60
CA GLY A 384 10.61 34.23 5.35
C GLY A 384 10.16 33.44 4.10
N TYR A 385 10.16 32.10 4.17
CA TYR A 385 9.76 31.22 3.06
C TYR A 385 8.46 30.45 3.34
N TYR A 386 8.07 30.30 4.61
CA TYR A 386 6.86 29.59 5.03
C TYR A 386 5.60 29.99 4.25
N ASP A 387 5.24 31.27 4.24
CA ASP A 387 4.01 31.75 3.59
C ASP A 387 4.05 31.54 2.07
N ALA A 388 5.23 31.70 1.47
CA ALA A 388 5.43 31.58 0.03
C ALA A 388 5.33 30.13 -0.44
N TYR A 389 5.83 29.17 0.35
CA TYR A 389 5.87 27.74 0.00
C TYR A 389 4.82 26.93 0.73
N TYR A 390 5.05 26.56 2.00
CA TYR A 390 4.15 25.67 2.74
C TYR A 390 2.73 26.26 2.88
N GLY A 391 2.62 27.55 3.21
CA GLY A 391 1.35 28.26 3.29
C GLY A 391 0.59 28.30 1.95
N SER A 392 1.30 28.50 0.84
CA SER A 392 0.70 28.45 -0.51
C SER A 392 0.27 27.03 -0.89
N ALA A 393 1.07 26.02 -0.58
CA ALA A 393 0.76 24.63 -0.87
C ALA A 393 -0.50 24.17 -0.11
N GLN A 394 -0.68 24.60 1.14
CA GLN A 394 -1.90 24.35 1.92
C GLN A 394 -3.14 25.00 1.27
N LYS A 395 -3.00 26.20 0.66
CA LYS A 395 -4.11 26.81 -0.10
C LYS A 395 -4.45 26.02 -1.36
N VAL A 396 -3.45 25.51 -2.08
CA VAL A 396 -3.66 24.61 -3.23
C VAL A 396 -4.36 23.33 -2.80
N ARG A 397 -3.99 22.75 -1.64
CA ARG A 397 -4.69 21.61 -1.05
C ARG A 397 -6.20 21.87 -0.91
N THR A 398 -6.58 23.06 -0.43
CA THR A 398 -7.99 23.46 -0.35
C THR A 398 -8.66 23.59 -1.73
N LEU A 399 -7.94 24.05 -2.75
CA LEU A 399 -8.48 24.10 -4.11
C LEU A 399 -8.74 22.68 -4.65
N ILE A 400 -7.83 21.74 -4.41
CA ILE A 400 -8.00 20.33 -4.79
C ILE A 400 -9.21 19.72 -4.08
N GLN A 401 -9.42 20.00 -2.79
CA GLN A 401 -10.62 19.56 -2.07
C GLN A 401 -11.92 20.08 -2.70
N ARG A 402 -11.94 21.36 -3.09
CA ARG A 402 -13.10 21.97 -3.76
C ARG A 402 -13.39 21.37 -5.13
N ASP A 403 -12.34 21.00 -5.87
CA ASP A 403 -12.50 20.31 -7.15
C ASP A 403 -13.14 18.93 -6.96
N PHE A 404 -12.72 18.17 -5.95
CA PHE A 404 -13.37 16.91 -5.60
C PHE A 404 -14.83 17.12 -5.19
N ASP A 405 -15.13 18.10 -4.32
CA ASP A 405 -16.50 18.40 -3.90
C ASP A 405 -17.40 18.72 -5.12
N ALA A 406 -16.88 19.50 -6.07
CA ALA A 406 -17.59 19.82 -7.31
C ALA A 406 -17.79 18.59 -8.21
N ALA A 407 -16.79 17.74 -8.33
CA ALA A 407 -16.86 16.51 -9.12
C ALA A 407 -17.85 15.49 -8.51
N PHE A 408 -17.83 15.30 -7.19
CA PHE A 408 -18.76 14.42 -6.47
C PHE A 408 -20.21 14.95 -6.42
N ALA A 409 -20.44 16.22 -6.72
CA ALA A 409 -21.80 16.72 -6.95
C ALA A 409 -22.41 16.14 -8.25
N LEU A 410 -21.57 15.76 -9.22
CA LEU A 410 -21.98 15.25 -10.53
C LEU A 410 -21.93 13.71 -10.62
N ALA A 411 -21.06 13.07 -9.84
CA ALA A 411 -20.84 11.63 -9.87
C ALA A 411 -20.79 11.02 -8.46
N ASP A 412 -21.13 9.74 -8.34
CA ASP A 412 -21.14 9.04 -7.05
C ASP A 412 -19.74 8.53 -6.65
N VAL A 413 -18.94 8.21 -7.67
CA VAL A 413 -17.51 7.88 -7.60
C VAL A 413 -16.79 8.51 -8.80
N LEU A 414 -15.48 8.70 -8.69
CA LEU A 414 -14.63 9.12 -9.80
C LEU A 414 -13.73 7.97 -10.25
N ILE A 415 -13.34 7.97 -11.52
CA ILE A 415 -12.48 6.96 -12.13
C ILE A 415 -11.34 7.59 -12.93
N SER A 416 -10.15 6.98 -12.87
CA SER A 416 -8.98 7.30 -13.70
C SER A 416 -8.12 6.05 -13.88
N PRO A 417 -7.15 6.01 -14.81
CA PRO A 417 -6.02 5.11 -14.67
C PRO A 417 -5.27 5.44 -13.37
N THR A 418 -4.73 4.42 -12.70
CA THR A 418 -4.01 4.60 -11.42
C THR A 418 -2.60 5.16 -11.63
N SER A 419 -1.95 4.80 -12.74
CA SER A 419 -0.61 5.22 -13.12
C SER A 419 -0.60 5.62 -14.60
N PRO A 420 0.22 6.60 -15.01
CA PRO A 420 0.36 6.96 -16.43
C PRO A 420 1.07 5.90 -17.28
N ASN A 421 1.84 5.01 -16.65
CA ASN A 421 2.62 3.96 -17.30
C ASN A 421 2.49 2.62 -16.58
N VAL A 422 2.79 1.54 -17.30
CA VAL A 422 3.06 0.23 -16.69
C VAL A 422 4.40 0.25 -15.95
N ALA A 423 4.75 -0.84 -15.26
CA ALA A 423 6.02 -0.97 -14.54
C ALA A 423 7.21 -0.61 -15.47
N PHE A 424 8.04 0.35 -15.06
CA PHE A 424 9.27 0.71 -15.80
C PHE A 424 10.48 -0.11 -15.33
N GLU A 425 11.54 -0.13 -16.13
CA GLU A 425 12.77 -0.86 -15.83
C GLU A 425 13.48 -0.29 -14.59
N LEU A 426 14.03 -1.18 -13.77
CA LEU A 426 14.88 -0.79 -12.63
C LEU A 426 16.06 0.06 -13.13
N GLY A 427 16.38 1.13 -12.40
CA GLY A 427 17.44 2.09 -12.68
C GLY A 427 17.08 3.18 -13.69
N SER A 428 15.98 3.05 -14.43
CA SER A 428 15.67 3.96 -15.55
C SER A 428 15.32 5.40 -15.14
N LYS A 429 14.88 5.63 -13.88
CA LYS A 429 14.42 6.93 -13.39
C LYS A 429 15.09 7.40 -12.08
N ILE A 430 16.07 6.66 -11.55
CA ILE A 430 16.67 6.96 -10.24
C ILE A 430 17.46 8.28 -10.23
N ASP A 431 18.04 8.65 -11.37
CA ASP A 431 18.81 9.89 -11.55
C ASP A 431 17.95 11.09 -12.00
N ASP A 432 16.66 10.87 -12.30
CA ASP A 432 15.69 11.91 -12.65
C ASP A 432 14.48 11.89 -11.70
N PRO A 433 14.59 12.58 -10.54
CA PRO A 433 13.52 12.63 -9.55
C PRO A 433 12.21 13.16 -10.11
N LEU A 434 12.23 14.11 -11.04
CA LEU A 434 10.98 14.67 -11.58
C LEU A 434 10.20 13.62 -12.38
N SER A 435 10.90 12.85 -13.21
CA SER A 435 10.30 11.72 -13.93
C SER A 435 9.79 10.62 -12.99
N MET A 436 10.47 10.38 -11.86
CA MET A 436 9.97 9.47 -10.82
C MET A 436 8.66 9.99 -10.19
N TYR A 437 8.60 11.29 -9.88
CA TYR A 437 7.46 11.89 -9.19
C TYR A 437 6.19 11.95 -10.04
N LEU A 438 6.32 11.99 -11.38
CA LEU A 438 5.19 11.98 -12.31
C LEU A 438 4.39 10.67 -12.28
N ASN A 439 4.97 9.56 -11.78
CA ASN A 439 4.25 8.30 -11.67
C ASN A 439 3.08 8.36 -10.66
N ASP A 440 3.12 9.32 -9.72
CA ASP A 440 2.10 9.50 -8.68
C ASP A 440 1.06 10.58 -9.02
N VAL A 441 1.09 11.14 -10.24
CA VAL A 441 0.24 12.28 -10.62
C VAL A 441 -1.26 12.01 -10.45
N ALA A 442 -1.69 10.77 -10.71
CA ALA A 442 -3.09 10.36 -10.59
C ALA A 442 -3.50 10.02 -9.16
N THR A 443 -2.55 9.71 -8.28
CA THR A 443 -2.81 9.19 -6.94
C THR A 443 -2.72 10.27 -5.86
N ILE A 444 -1.81 11.24 -6.01
CA ILE A 444 -1.58 12.35 -5.07
C ILE A 444 -2.85 13.14 -4.70
N PRO A 445 -3.74 13.53 -5.65
CA PRO A 445 -4.89 14.37 -5.33
C PRO A 445 -5.76 13.78 -4.20
N ALA A 446 -5.94 12.46 -4.17
CA ALA A 446 -6.74 11.79 -3.15
C ALA A 446 -6.17 11.95 -1.72
N ASN A 447 -4.84 11.86 -1.56
CA ASN A 447 -4.18 12.09 -0.27
C ASN A 447 -4.31 13.55 0.17
N MET A 448 -4.12 14.47 -0.78
CA MET A 448 -4.29 15.91 -0.55
C MET A 448 -5.72 16.24 -0.09
N ALA A 449 -6.73 15.55 -0.63
CA ALA A 449 -8.10 15.74 -0.21
C ALA A 449 -8.51 14.94 1.04
N GLY A 450 -7.74 13.92 1.44
CA GLY A 450 -8.07 13.03 2.56
C GLY A 450 -9.17 12.01 2.24
N ILE A 451 -9.51 11.83 0.96
CA ILE A 451 -10.58 10.94 0.49
C ILE A 451 -10.06 9.52 0.22
N PRO A 452 -10.89 8.47 0.25
CA PRO A 452 -10.44 7.11 0.00
C PRO A 452 -10.21 6.86 -1.50
N GLY A 453 -9.37 5.87 -1.82
CA GLY A 453 -9.15 5.42 -3.19
C GLY A 453 -8.75 3.95 -3.27
N ILE A 454 -9.16 3.27 -4.34
CA ILE A 454 -8.82 1.87 -4.63
C ILE A 454 -8.20 1.78 -6.02
N THR A 455 -7.18 0.94 -6.18
CA THR A 455 -6.76 0.44 -7.50
C THR A 455 -7.26 -0.99 -7.66
N VAL A 456 -7.78 -1.31 -8.84
CA VAL A 456 -8.11 -2.68 -9.25
C VAL A 456 -7.39 -3.03 -10.56
N PRO A 457 -7.03 -4.30 -10.81
CA PRO A 457 -6.40 -4.69 -12.07
C PRO A 457 -7.32 -4.43 -13.28
N GLY A 458 -6.81 -3.70 -14.27
CA GLY A 458 -7.49 -3.33 -15.52
C GLY A 458 -7.08 -4.13 -16.75
N GLY A 459 -6.22 -5.14 -16.58
CA GLY A 459 -5.67 -5.97 -17.65
C GLY A 459 -4.18 -5.73 -17.88
N LEU A 460 -3.69 -6.18 -19.04
CA LEU A 460 -2.27 -6.07 -19.41
C LEU A 460 -2.05 -5.08 -20.56
N SER A 461 -0.93 -4.39 -20.51
CA SER A 461 -0.33 -3.64 -21.61
C SER A 461 1.12 -4.08 -21.74
N GLU A 462 1.53 -4.53 -22.93
CA GLU A 462 2.88 -5.08 -23.18
C GLU A 462 3.27 -6.22 -22.21
N GLY A 463 2.29 -7.00 -21.77
CA GLY A 463 2.48 -8.10 -20.82
C GLY A 463 2.58 -7.66 -19.34
N LEU A 464 2.42 -6.38 -19.05
CA LEU A 464 2.52 -5.81 -17.70
C LEU A 464 1.16 -5.29 -17.20
N PRO A 465 0.88 -5.36 -15.89
CA PRO A 465 -0.37 -4.89 -15.33
C PRO A 465 -0.62 -3.39 -15.52
N VAL A 466 -1.91 -3.07 -15.73
CA VAL A 466 -2.46 -1.72 -15.67
C VAL A 466 -3.46 -1.66 -14.52
N GLY A 467 -3.43 -0.60 -13.71
CA GLY A 467 -4.40 -0.37 -12.64
C GLY A 467 -5.46 0.66 -13.01
N ILE A 468 -6.70 0.40 -12.60
CA ILE A 468 -7.83 1.33 -12.68
C ILE A 468 -8.16 1.83 -11.27
N GLN A 469 -8.21 3.14 -11.12
CA GLN A 469 -8.45 3.80 -9.86
C GLN A 469 -9.92 4.21 -9.75
N PHE A 470 -10.52 3.94 -8.59
CA PHE A 470 -11.74 4.62 -8.16
C PHE A 470 -11.47 5.48 -6.93
N LEU A 471 -12.11 6.65 -6.89
CA LEU A 471 -12.13 7.58 -5.77
C LEU A 471 -13.57 7.82 -5.33
N ALA A 472 -13.81 7.90 -4.03
CA ALA A 472 -15.13 8.19 -3.46
C ALA A 472 -15.02 9.39 -2.51
N PRO A 473 -16.14 10.02 -2.12
CA PRO A 473 -16.10 11.05 -1.09
C PRO A 473 -15.50 10.53 0.22
N ALA A 474 -14.97 11.43 1.06
CA ALA A 474 -14.52 11.04 2.39
C ALA A 474 -15.65 10.35 3.16
N ARG A 475 -15.33 9.25 3.86
CA ARG A 475 -16.26 8.42 4.64
C ARG A 475 -17.25 7.60 3.80
N GLU A 476 -17.07 7.56 2.49
CA GLU A 476 -17.86 6.76 1.54
C GLU A 476 -17.04 5.59 0.99
N ASP A 477 -16.12 5.04 1.78
CA ASP A 477 -15.24 3.91 1.41
C ASP A 477 -16.02 2.72 0.84
N ALA A 478 -17.23 2.45 1.34
CA ALA A 478 -18.11 1.40 0.83
C ALA A 478 -18.40 1.54 -0.67
N ARG A 479 -18.50 2.77 -1.20
CA ARG A 479 -18.73 2.99 -2.64
C ARG A 479 -17.57 2.48 -3.47
N LEU A 480 -16.32 2.62 -2.98
CA LEU A 480 -15.13 2.09 -3.67
C LEU A 480 -15.20 0.58 -3.82
N TYR A 481 -15.57 -0.12 -2.74
CA TYR A 481 -15.67 -1.58 -2.75
C TYR A 481 -16.76 -2.06 -3.69
N ARG A 482 -17.90 -1.36 -3.73
CA ARG A 482 -18.98 -1.70 -4.66
C ARG A 482 -18.54 -1.57 -6.12
N VAL A 483 -17.98 -0.43 -6.52
CA VAL A 483 -17.61 -0.20 -7.93
C VAL A 483 -16.35 -0.98 -8.33
N GLY A 484 -15.40 -1.13 -7.40
CA GLY A 484 -14.20 -1.92 -7.59
C GLY A 484 -14.52 -3.40 -7.81
N ALA A 485 -15.38 -3.99 -6.96
CA ALA A 485 -15.78 -5.40 -7.09
C ALA A 485 -16.63 -5.63 -8.34
N ALA A 486 -17.44 -4.65 -8.76
CA ALA A 486 -18.16 -4.72 -10.02
C ALA A 486 -17.19 -4.76 -11.22
N LEU A 487 -16.20 -3.87 -11.25
CA LEU A 487 -15.21 -3.88 -12.35
C LEU A 487 -14.37 -5.16 -12.34
N GLU A 488 -13.88 -5.59 -11.17
CA GLU A 488 -13.17 -6.87 -11.00
C GLU A 488 -13.98 -8.03 -11.61
N LYS A 489 -15.24 -8.17 -11.20
CA LYS A 489 -16.13 -9.22 -11.72
C LYS A 489 -16.29 -9.17 -13.24
N LEU A 490 -16.57 -7.99 -13.80
CA LEU A 490 -16.84 -7.80 -15.22
C LEU A 490 -15.61 -8.15 -16.07
N LEU A 491 -14.43 -7.76 -15.61
CA LEU A 491 -13.18 -8.04 -16.31
C LEU A 491 -12.77 -9.51 -16.17
N GLU A 492 -12.87 -10.09 -14.97
CA GLU A 492 -12.56 -11.51 -14.76
C GLU A 492 -13.48 -12.44 -15.55
N ASP A 493 -14.77 -12.10 -15.68
CA ASP A 493 -15.70 -12.83 -16.56
C ASP A 493 -15.25 -12.78 -18.03
N SER A 494 -14.71 -11.64 -18.46
CA SER A 494 -14.18 -11.47 -19.82
C SER A 494 -12.86 -12.23 -20.03
N TRP A 495 -12.02 -12.35 -18.99
CA TRP A 495 -10.73 -13.03 -19.06
C TRP A 495 -10.83 -14.53 -18.78
N GLY A 496 -11.90 -14.99 -18.12
CA GLY A 496 -12.09 -16.36 -17.68
C GLY A 496 -11.36 -16.72 -16.38
N GLY A 497 -10.94 -15.72 -15.59
CA GLY A 497 -10.16 -15.89 -14.37
C GLY A 497 -9.51 -14.57 -13.90
N ARG A 498 -8.76 -14.63 -12.80
CA ARG A 498 -8.10 -13.45 -12.23
C ARG A 498 -6.92 -13.03 -13.09
N LEU A 499 -6.57 -11.74 -13.09
CA LEU A 499 -5.39 -11.27 -13.82
C LEU A 499 -4.11 -11.99 -13.36
N LEU A 500 -3.95 -12.18 -12.04
CA LEU A 500 -2.77 -12.83 -11.45
C LEU A 500 -2.64 -14.32 -11.82
N ASP A 501 -3.70 -14.97 -12.29
CA ASP A 501 -3.61 -16.35 -12.81
C ASP A 501 -2.85 -16.39 -14.16
N GLN A 502 -2.61 -15.22 -14.77
CA GLN A 502 -1.81 -15.03 -15.98
C GLN A 502 -0.37 -14.57 -15.67
N ALA A 503 -0.01 -14.39 -14.39
CA ALA A 503 1.32 -13.96 -14.00
C ALA A 503 2.38 -15.01 -14.39
N PRO A 504 3.60 -14.59 -14.79
CA PRO A 504 4.66 -15.52 -15.12
C PRO A 504 5.06 -16.40 -13.92
N GLU A 505 5.41 -17.65 -14.21
CA GLU A 505 6.03 -18.55 -13.23
C GLU A 505 7.43 -18.04 -12.87
N LEU A 506 7.65 -17.77 -11.59
CA LEU A 506 8.95 -17.37 -11.06
C LEU A 506 9.83 -18.60 -10.82
N SER A 507 11.07 -18.55 -11.30
CA SER A 507 12.05 -19.61 -11.08
C SER A 507 12.49 -19.65 -9.62
N ALA A 508 12.67 -20.86 -9.07
CA ALA A 508 13.28 -21.04 -7.77
C ALA A 508 14.68 -20.41 -7.73
N THR A 509 14.95 -19.67 -6.68
CA THR A 509 16.22 -19.02 -6.45
C THR A 509 17.20 -20.06 -5.90
N THR A 510 18.42 -20.13 -6.42
CA THR A 510 19.43 -21.03 -5.85
C THR A 510 19.80 -20.50 -4.48
N THR A 511 19.46 -21.25 -3.43
CA THR A 511 19.67 -20.90 -2.03
C THR A 511 21.13 -20.53 -1.75
N GLY A 512 21.45 -19.24 -1.75
CA GLY A 512 22.48 -18.68 -0.87
C GLY A 512 21.75 -18.32 0.42
N GLY A 513 21.97 -19.09 1.49
CA GLY A 513 21.20 -18.98 2.73
C GLY A 513 21.12 -17.53 3.22
N VAL A 514 19.91 -17.06 3.45
CA VAL A 514 19.64 -15.79 4.14
C VAL A 514 20.05 -16.01 5.60
N ALA A 515 21.06 -15.26 6.06
CA ALA A 515 21.59 -15.31 7.43
C ALA A 515 21.00 -14.18 8.29
#